data_AF-A0A2D9E2R7-F1
#
_entry.id   AF-A0A2D9E2R7-F1
#
_cell.length_a   1.000
_cell.length_b   1.000
_cell.length_c   1.000
_cell.angle_alpha   90.00
_cell.angle_beta   90.00
_cell.angle_gamma   90.00
#
_symmetry.space_group_name_H-M   'P 1'
#
loop_
_entity.id
_entity.type
_entity.pdbx_description
1 polymer ?
#
loop_
_entity_poly.entity_id
_entity_poly.type
_entity_poly.pdbx_seq_one_letter_code
_entity_poly.pdbx_strand_id
1 'polypeptide(L)'
;MDPFLGIRFKKTTAKRFQEFSRKHFKTHTEAMETMLDFFLYNEISPKEHLGPTGRTLEAKLLKRINAVIAIIKDVEKNQTKPTQAMLEALFTQTETPEEKPLIIKREDELDDARFEDWDGKDF
;
A
#
# COMPACT_ATOMS: atom_id res chain seq x y z
N MET A 1 43.30 -31.56 -4.77
CA MET A 1 42.96 -30.93 -6.06
C MET A 1 41.91 -31.82 -6.69
N ASP A 2 40.72 -31.30 -6.93
CA ASP A 2 39.65 -32.12 -7.50
C ASP A 2 40.02 -32.56 -8.92
N PRO A 3 39.62 -33.79 -9.33
CA PRO A 3 39.90 -34.26 -10.68
C PRO A 3 39.18 -33.38 -11.71
N PHE A 4 39.92 -32.90 -12.71
CA PHE A 4 39.35 -32.12 -13.80
C PHE A 4 38.62 -33.03 -14.79
N LEU A 5 37.43 -32.62 -15.22
CA LEU A 5 36.68 -33.25 -16.29
C LEU A 5 36.80 -32.43 -17.58
N GLY A 6 37.02 -33.11 -18.71
CA GLY A 6 37.03 -32.48 -20.03
C GLY A 6 35.64 -32.45 -20.68
N ILE A 7 35.11 -31.25 -20.96
CA ILE A 7 33.88 -31.06 -21.72
C ILE A 7 34.21 -30.49 -23.10
N ARG A 8 33.62 -31.05 -24.16
CA ARG A 8 33.85 -30.59 -25.53
C ARG A 8 32.82 -29.54 -25.92
N PHE A 9 33.30 -28.37 -26.35
CA PHE A 9 32.48 -27.28 -26.89
C PHE A 9 32.83 -26.99 -28.34
N LYS A 10 31.87 -26.41 -29.08
CA LYS A 10 32.19 -25.77 -30.37
C LYS A 10 33.24 -24.68 -30.13
N LYS A 11 34.21 -24.56 -31.04
CA LYS A 11 35.34 -23.61 -30.92
C LYS A 11 34.87 -22.17 -30.68
N THR A 12 33.82 -21.73 -31.37
CA THR A 12 33.26 -20.38 -31.22
C THR A 12 32.66 -20.14 -29.83
N THR A 13 31.91 -21.11 -29.30
CA THR A 13 31.34 -21.06 -27.95
C THR A 13 32.44 -21.08 -26.89
N ALA A 14 33.44 -21.95 -27.05
CA ALA A 14 34.57 -22.03 -26.13
C ALA A 14 35.33 -20.71 -26.02
N LYS A 15 35.60 -20.03 -27.15
CA LYS A 15 36.25 -18.72 -27.17
C LYS A 15 35.44 -17.66 -26.42
N ARG A 16 34.13 -17.57 -26.69
CA ARG A 16 33.24 -16.62 -25.99
C ARG A 16 33.25 -16.85 -24.48
N PHE A 17 33.20 -18.10 -24.04
CA PHE A 17 33.27 -18.43 -22.61
C PHE A 17 34.64 -18.07 -22.01
N GLN A 18 35.73 -18.37 -22.70
CA GLN A 18 37.09 -18.03 -22.24
C GLN A 18 37.29 -16.51 -22.10
N GLU A 19 36.83 -15.72 -23.08
CA GLU A 19 36.86 -14.26 -23.03
C GLU A 19 36.05 -13.71 -21.85
N PHE A 20 34.83 -14.20 -21.67
CA PHE A 20 33.98 -13.84 -20.54
C PHE A 20 34.62 -14.20 -19.19
N SER A 21 35.07 -15.45 -19.04
CA SER A 21 35.65 -15.94 -17.80
C SER A 21 36.92 -15.17 -17.42
N ARG A 22 37.82 -14.89 -18.37
CA ARG A 22 39.04 -14.11 -18.11
C ARG A 22 38.76 -12.66 -17.72
N LYS A 23 37.64 -12.10 -18.17
CA LYS A 23 37.25 -10.72 -17.86
C LYS A 23 36.66 -10.57 -16.46
N HIS A 24 35.90 -11.57 -16.00
CA HIS A 24 35.07 -11.46 -14.80
C HIS A 24 35.54 -12.33 -13.62
N PHE A 25 36.36 -13.36 -13.86
CA PHE A 25 36.71 -14.38 -12.88
C PHE A 25 38.19 -14.73 -12.92
N LYS A 26 38.69 -15.37 -11.86
CA LYS A 26 40.08 -15.82 -11.79
C LYS A 26 40.27 -17.17 -12.50
N THR A 27 39.26 -18.04 -12.45
CA THR A 27 39.33 -19.37 -13.06
C THR A 27 38.10 -19.68 -13.94
N HIS A 28 38.27 -20.61 -14.88
CA HIS A 28 37.17 -21.10 -15.72
C HIS A 28 36.14 -21.91 -14.93
N THR A 29 36.58 -22.64 -13.90
CA THR A 29 35.68 -23.39 -13.01
C THR A 29 34.78 -22.44 -12.23
N GLU A 30 35.35 -21.42 -11.58
CA GLU A 30 34.60 -20.41 -10.82
C GLU A 30 33.58 -19.67 -11.68
N ALA A 31 33.94 -19.33 -12.93
CA ALA A 31 33.01 -18.69 -13.86
C ALA A 31 31.82 -19.59 -14.21
N MET A 32 32.06 -20.90 -14.42
CA MET A 32 31.00 -21.85 -14.73
C MET A 32 30.10 -22.09 -13.52
N GLU A 33 30.68 -22.29 -12.34
CA GLU A 33 29.95 -22.48 -11.08
C GLU A 33 29.04 -21.28 -10.80
N THR A 34 29.59 -20.06 -10.85
CA THR A 34 28.81 -18.83 -10.64
C THR A 34 27.69 -18.68 -11.67
N MET A 35 27.91 -19.08 -12.93
CA MET A 35 26.86 -19.07 -13.95
C MET A 35 25.73 -20.05 -13.63
N LEU A 36 26.06 -21.27 -13.20
CA LEU A 36 25.07 -22.29 -12.84
C LEU A 36 24.25 -21.85 -11.63
N ASP A 37 24.94 -21.37 -10.59
CA ASP A 37 24.34 -20.85 -9.38
C ASP A 37 23.44 -19.65 -9.65
N PHE A 38 23.84 -18.75 -10.56
CA PHE A 38 23.02 -17.61 -10.94
C PHE A 38 21.65 -18.04 -11.46
N PHE A 39 21.59 -19.02 -12.36
CA PHE A 39 20.30 -19.49 -12.87
C PHE A 39 19.52 -20.30 -11.83
N LEU A 40 20.20 -21.10 -11.03
CA LEU A 40 19.58 -21.93 -10.01
C LEU A 40 18.94 -21.08 -8.89
N TYR A 41 19.70 -20.19 -8.27
CA TYR A 41 19.23 -19.42 -7.11
C TYR A 41 18.26 -18.31 -7.48
N ASN A 42 18.36 -17.75 -8.68
CA ASN A 42 17.41 -16.73 -9.13
C ASN A 42 16.18 -17.34 -9.81
N GLU A 43 16.10 -18.67 -9.96
CA GLU A 43 15.03 -19.38 -10.66
C GLU A 43 14.76 -18.83 -12.08
N ILE A 44 15.80 -18.30 -12.73
CA ILE A 44 15.73 -17.73 -14.07
C ILE A 44 16.06 -18.82 -15.09
N SER A 45 15.21 -18.99 -16.09
CA SER A 45 15.51 -19.88 -17.20
C SER A 45 16.67 -19.32 -18.04
N PRO A 46 17.72 -20.10 -18.37
CA PRO A 46 18.78 -19.67 -19.28
C PRO A 46 18.31 -19.31 -20.70
N LYS A 47 17.06 -19.66 -21.04
CA LYS A 47 16.41 -19.34 -22.32
C LYS A 47 15.55 -18.08 -22.25
N GLU A 48 15.30 -17.56 -21.05
CA GLU A 48 14.48 -16.37 -20.87
C GLU A 48 15.29 -15.11 -21.17
N HIS A 49 14.62 -14.11 -21.73
CA HIS A 49 15.22 -12.80 -22.02
C HIS A 49 14.62 -11.78 -21.07
N LEU A 50 15.35 -11.45 -20.00
CA LEU A 50 14.90 -10.51 -18.96
C LEU A 50 14.95 -9.03 -19.38
N GLY A 51 14.75 -8.76 -20.67
CA GLY A 51 14.81 -7.43 -21.24
C GLY A 51 16.21 -6.80 -21.16
N PRO A 52 16.33 -5.49 -21.44
CA PRO A 52 17.62 -4.82 -21.59
C PRO A 52 18.40 -4.68 -20.27
N THR A 53 17.72 -4.72 -19.11
CA THR A 53 18.38 -4.68 -17.79
C THR A 53 17.39 -5.09 -16.70
N GLY A 54 17.83 -5.86 -15.70
CA GLY A 54 16.99 -6.19 -14.52
C GLY A 54 16.42 -4.94 -13.82
N ARG A 55 17.15 -3.82 -13.84
CA ARG A 55 16.68 -2.51 -13.36
C ARG A 55 15.41 -2.00 -14.06
N THR A 56 15.26 -2.29 -15.35
CA THR A 56 14.04 -1.91 -16.09
C THR A 56 12.85 -2.76 -15.71
N LEU A 57 13.08 -4.03 -15.34
CA LEU A 57 12.05 -4.92 -14.81
C LEU A 57 11.60 -4.47 -13.41
N GLU A 58 12.55 -4.15 -12.53
CA GLU A 58 12.31 -3.61 -11.19
C GLU A 58 11.48 -2.31 -11.24
N ALA A 59 11.85 -1.36 -12.10
CA ALA A 59 11.11 -0.11 -12.28
C ALA A 59 9.68 -0.35 -12.78
N LYS A 60 9.46 -1.34 -13.67
CA LYS A 60 8.11 -1.72 -14.13
C LYS A 60 7.31 -2.37 -13.01
N LEU A 61 7.94 -3.22 -12.20
CA LEU A 61 7.28 -3.89 -11.08
C LEU A 61 6.86 -2.89 -10.00
N LEU A 62 7.75 -1.96 -9.61
CA LEU A 62 7.45 -0.89 -8.65
C LEU A 62 6.26 -0.04 -9.11
N LYS A 63 6.18 0.30 -10.40
CA LYS A 63 5.01 1.01 -10.96
C LYS A 63 3.72 0.22 -10.83
N ARG A 64 3.77 -1.10 -11.08
CA ARG A 64 2.59 -1.99 -10.93
C ARG A 64 2.16 -2.10 -9.47
N ILE A 65 3.10 -2.24 -8.54
CA ILE A 65 2.80 -2.29 -7.10
C ILE A 65 2.15 -0.99 -6.64
N ASN A 66 2.69 0.17 -7.03
CA ASN A 66 2.10 1.46 -6.68
C ASN A 66 0.68 1.63 -7.23
N ALA A 67 0.40 1.13 -8.44
CA ALA A 67 -0.95 1.12 -9.00
C ALA A 67 -1.90 0.23 -8.19
N VAL A 68 -1.46 -0.96 -7.78
CA VAL A 68 -2.27 -1.85 -6.91
C VAL A 68 -2.55 -1.19 -5.56
N ILE A 69 -1.56 -0.56 -4.93
CA ILE A 69 -1.75 0.19 -3.69
C ILE A 69 -2.80 1.31 -3.87
N ALA A 70 -2.74 2.03 -4.99
CA ALA A 70 -3.71 3.08 -5.28
C ALA A 70 -5.13 2.51 -5.44
N ILE A 71 -5.30 1.38 -6.14
CA ILE A 71 -6.59 0.69 -6.28
C ILE A 71 -7.13 0.25 -4.92
N ILE A 72 -6.30 -0.39 -4.09
CA ILE A 72 -6.71 -0.86 -2.76
C ILE A 72 -7.16 0.33 -1.89
N LYS A 73 -6.41 1.44 -1.89
CA LYS A 73 -6.79 2.67 -1.18
C LYS A 73 -8.10 3.27 -1.69
N ASP A 74 -8.35 3.21 -3.00
CA ASP A 74 -9.58 3.70 -3.59
C ASP A 74 -10.80 2.86 -3.16
N VAL A 75 -10.67 1.53 -3.20
CA VAL A 75 -11.70 0.59 -2.69
C VAL A 75 -11.95 0.82 -1.19
N GLU A 76 -10.90 1.01 -0.40
CA GLU A 76 -11.01 1.31 1.03
C GLU A 76 -11.83 2.60 1.27
N LYS A 77 -11.51 3.67 0.53
CA LYS A 77 -12.12 4.99 0.69
C LYS A 77 -13.56 5.06 0.17
N ASN A 78 -13.84 4.47 -0.98
CA ASN A 78 -15.10 4.68 -1.69
C ASN A 78 -16.14 3.59 -1.45
N GLN A 79 -15.72 2.38 -1.06
CA GLN A 79 -16.63 1.25 -0.82
C GLN A 79 -16.61 0.83 0.64
N THR A 80 -15.44 0.41 1.12
CA THR A 80 -15.34 -0.30 2.41
C THR A 80 -15.65 0.59 3.62
N LYS A 81 -15.06 1.80 3.70
CA LYS A 81 -15.31 2.75 4.80
C LYS A 81 -16.75 3.26 4.85
N PRO A 82 -17.37 3.70 3.75
CA PRO A 82 -18.78 4.09 3.76
C PRO A 82 -19.71 2.94 4.15
N THR A 83 -19.46 1.72 3.65
CA THR A 83 -20.25 0.54 4.05
C THR A 83 -20.11 0.24 5.53
N GLN A 84 -18.90 0.32 6.08
CA GLN A 84 -18.66 0.17 7.51
C GLN A 84 -19.43 1.22 8.31
N ALA A 85 -19.30 2.51 7.95
CA ALA A 85 -20.01 3.59 8.64
C ALA A 85 -21.54 3.47 8.55
N MET A 86 -22.06 2.98 7.41
CA MET A 86 -23.48 2.73 7.24
C MET A 86 -23.97 1.56 8.11
N LEU A 87 -23.20 0.47 8.20
CA LEU A 87 -23.51 -0.64 9.10
C LEU A 87 -23.46 -0.20 10.56
N GLU A 88 -22.43 0.53 10.96
CA GLU A 88 -22.32 1.12 12.30
C GLU A 88 -23.52 2.02 12.61
N ALA A 89 -23.96 2.84 11.66
CA ALA A 89 -25.16 3.67 11.84
C ALA A 89 -26.44 2.83 12.02
N LEU A 90 -26.60 1.72 11.29
CA LEU A 90 -27.74 0.81 11.45
C LEU A 90 -27.76 0.15 12.82
N PHE A 91 -26.61 -0.32 13.31
CA PHE A 91 -26.53 -0.95 14.64
C PHE A 91 -26.66 0.06 15.78
N THR A 92 -26.11 1.27 15.64
CA THR A 92 -26.28 2.35 16.63
C THR A 92 -27.74 2.82 16.70
N GLN A 93 -28.49 2.79 15.60
CA GLN A 93 -29.93 3.09 15.62
C GLN A 93 -30.78 2.00 16.29
N THR A 94 -30.30 0.75 16.33
CA THR A 94 -30.99 -0.33 17.05
C THR A 94 -30.76 -0.30 18.57
N GLU A 95 -29.73 0.41 19.02
CA GLU A 95 -29.59 0.79 20.42
C GLU A 95 -30.50 2.01 20.66
N THR A 96 -31.63 1.77 21.33
CA THR A 96 -32.60 2.82 21.69
C THR A 96 -31.88 4.05 22.25
N PRO A 97 -32.13 5.27 21.71
CA PRO A 97 -31.59 6.47 22.33
C PRO A 97 -32.13 6.55 23.75
N GLU A 98 -31.24 6.54 24.75
CA GLU A 98 -31.62 7.02 26.08
C GLU A 98 -32.11 8.46 25.90
N GLU A 99 -33.43 8.65 26.04
CA GLU A 99 -34.09 9.93 25.85
C GLU A 99 -33.40 10.99 26.71
N LYS A 100 -32.70 11.93 26.07
CA LYS A 100 -32.19 13.10 26.79
C LYS A 100 -33.41 13.86 27.31
N PRO A 101 -33.52 14.12 28.63
CA PRO A 101 -34.71 14.75 29.18
C PRO A 101 -34.86 16.16 28.58
N LEU A 102 -36.01 16.40 27.95
CA LEU A 102 -36.40 17.71 27.44
C LEU A 102 -36.58 18.66 28.63
N ILE A 103 -35.70 19.64 28.76
CA ILE A 103 -35.84 20.70 29.75
C ILE A 103 -36.92 21.67 29.23
N ILE A 104 -38.14 21.52 29.73
CA ILE A 104 -39.25 22.45 29.49
C ILE A 104 -39.03 23.67 30.39
N LYS A 105 -38.73 24.84 29.79
CA LYS A 105 -38.81 26.11 30.50
C LYS A 105 -40.28 26.46 30.67
N ARG A 106 -40.75 26.54 31.92
CA ARG A 106 -42.06 27.13 32.23
C ARG A 106 -41.97 28.64 32.10
N GLU A 107 -42.93 29.19 31.37
CA GLU A 107 -43.11 30.61 31.14
C GLU A 107 -44.21 31.05 32.11
N ASP A 108 -43.82 31.25 33.36
CA ASP A 108 -44.70 31.73 34.41
C ASP A 108 -44.24 33.13 34.80
N GLU A 109 -45.21 34.06 34.88
CA GLU A 109 -45.13 35.45 35.38
C GLU A 109 -45.02 36.57 34.32
N LEU A 110 -46.08 36.73 33.55
CA LEU A 110 -46.63 38.05 33.24
C LEU A 110 -47.97 38.23 33.97
N ASP A 111 -48.15 39.44 34.50
CA ASP A 111 -49.33 40.04 35.12
C ASP A 111 -49.68 39.61 36.56
N ASP A 112 -49.39 40.46 37.54
CA ASP A 112 -50.27 41.60 37.84
C ASP A 112 -49.72 42.40 39.03
N ALA A 113 -49.65 43.73 38.91
CA ALA A 113 -50.31 44.65 39.84
C ALA A 113 -49.67 46.06 39.89
N ARG A 114 -50.50 47.02 39.47
CA ARG A 114 -50.74 48.34 40.07
C ARG A 114 -49.84 49.51 39.64
N PHE A 115 -50.38 50.22 38.65
CA PHE A 115 -50.46 51.68 38.65
C PHE A 115 -50.90 52.22 40.02
N GLU A 116 -50.02 52.95 40.68
CA GLU A 116 -50.16 53.91 41.81
C GLU A 116 -48.70 54.04 42.27
N ASP A 117 -47.91 55.02 41.84
CA ASP A 117 -47.97 56.41 42.29
C ASP A 117 -47.31 57.32 41.24
N TRP A 118 -48.12 58.06 40.48
CA TRP A 118 -47.64 59.24 39.77
C TRP A 118 -48.54 60.40 40.18
N ASP A 119 -48.14 61.11 41.23
CA ASP A 119 -48.75 62.36 41.62
C ASP A 119 -48.10 63.48 40.80
N GLY A 120 -48.70 63.77 39.65
CA GLY A 120 -48.38 64.93 38.83
C GLY A 120 -48.68 66.24 39.56
N LYS A 121 -47.86 66.58 40.56
CA LYS A 121 -47.76 67.88 41.19
C LYS A 121 -46.31 68.33 41.18
N ASP A 122 -46.19 69.54 40.66
CA ASP A 122 -45.11 70.49 40.87
C ASP A 122 -44.00 70.51 39.79
N PHE A 123 -44.25 71.41 38.82
CA PHE A 123 -43.33 72.34 38.15
C PHE A 123 -42.09 71.80 37.40
#